data_AF-A0A5C9CCL7-F1
#
_entry.id   AF-A0A5C9CCL7-F1
#
_cell.length_a   1.000
_cell.length_b   1.000
_cell.length_c   1.000
_cell.angle_alpha   90.00
_cell.angle_beta   90.00
_cell.angle_gamma   90.00
#
_symmetry.space_group_name_H-M   'P 1'
#
loop_
_entity.id
_entity.type
_entity.pdbx_description
1 polymer ?
#
loop_
_entity_poly.entity_id
_entity_poly.type
_entity_poly.pdbx_seq_one_letter_code
_entity_poly.pdbx_strand_id
1 'polypeptide(L)'
;MQQHRPESIKLISTISGLDAGVVSRFLQRRPTLPVGPISSSALQSQQRVADAFQKLGLIPKRIDVTQIAWQPNASVLAKTK
;
A
#
# COMPACT_ATOMS: atom_id res chain seq x y z
N MET A 1 -1.55 -12.58 7.07
CA MET A 1 -0.59 -12.01 8.03
C MET A 1 -1.18 -11.81 9.42
N GLN A 2 -2.19 -10.95 9.63
CA GLN A 2 -2.68 -10.70 11.00
C GLN A 2 -3.50 -11.82 11.64
N GLN A 3 -4.22 -12.61 10.85
CA GLN A 3 -5.03 -13.73 11.37
C GLN A 3 -4.18 -14.95 11.76
N HIS A 4 -3.06 -15.19 11.07
CA HIS A 4 -2.13 -16.30 11.31
C HIS A 4 -0.76 -15.77 11.70
N ARG A 5 -0.72 -15.04 12.83
CA ARG A 5 0.44 -14.24 13.21
C ARG A 5 1.67 -15.10 13.54
N PRO A 6 1.58 -16.18 14.33
CA PRO A 6 2.74 -17.04 14.60
C PRO A 6 3.36 -17.64 13.34
N GLU A 7 2.53 -18.11 12.41
CA GLU A 7 2.94 -18.72 11.14
C GLU A 7 3.55 -17.67 10.21
N SER A 8 3.00 -16.46 10.20
CA SER A 8 3.53 -15.34 9.43
C SER A 8 4.90 -14.90 9.96
N ILE A 9 5.11 -14.88 11.28
CA ILE A 9 6.42 -14.57 11.89
C ILE A 9 7.45 -15.61 11.45
N LYS A 10 7.12 -16.89 11.58
CA LYS A 10 8.02 -17.99 11.20
C LYS A 10 8.39 -17.93 9.72
N LEU A 11 7.41 -17.75 8.84
CA LEU A 11 7.63 -17.67 7.40
C LEU A 11 8.51 -16.47 7.04
N ILE A 12 8.15 -15.27 7.51
CA ILE A 12 8.86 -14.03 7.18
C ILE A 12 10.29 -14.04 7.74
N SER A 13 10.49 -14.53 8.97
CA SER A 13 11.82 -14.71 9.57
C SER A 13 12.69 -15.64 8.73
N THR A 14 12.13 -16.77 8.28
CA THR A 14 12.85 -17.74 7.44
C THR A 14 13.28 -17.13 6.10
N ILE A 15 12.39 -16.41 5.40
CA ILE A 15 12.71 -15.86 4.07
C ILE A 15 13.61 -14.62 4.12
N SER A 16 13.51 -13.82 5.19
CA SER A 16 14.28 -12.57 5.30
C SER A 16 15.62 -12.75 6.02
N GLY A 17 15.81 -13.86 6.73
CA GLY A 17 16.95 -14.09 7.62
C GLY A 17 16.93 -13.23 8.89
N LEU A 18 15.84 -12.48 9.13
CA LEU A 18 15.70 -11.66 10.33
C LEU A 18 15.23 -12.51 11.52
N ASP A 19 15.70 -12.14 12.71
CA ASP A 19 15.23 -12.72 13.96
C ASP A 19 13.70 -12.63 14.11
N ALA A 20 13.09 -13.66 14.69
CA ALA A 20 11.65 -13.75 14.86
C ALA A 20 11.07 -12.63 15.74
N GLY A 21 11.83 -12.15 16.73
CA GLY A 21 11.47 -11.00 17.56
C GLY A 21 11.42 -9.69 16.77
N VAL A 22 12.35 -9.49 15.83
CA VAL A 22 12.34 -8.34 14.90
C VAL A 22 11.11 -8.38 14.00
N VAL A 23 10.81 -9.55 13.43
CA VAL A 23 9.63 -9.74 12.57
C VAL A 23 8.33 -9.56 13.34
N SER A 24 8.27 -10.03 14.58
CA SER A 24 7.13 -9.81 15.48
C SER A 24 6.87 -8.31 15.68
N ARG A 25 7.92 -7.53 15.98
CA ARG A 25 7.83 -6.06 16.13
C ARG A 25 7.38 -5.37 14.83
N PHE A 26 7.85 -5.84 13.68
CA PHE A 26 7.41 -5.36 12.37
C PHE A 26 5.90 -5.58 12.16
N LEU A 27 5.40 -6.80 12.42
CA LEU A 27 3.98 -7.12 12.24
C LEU A 27 3.07 -6.40 13.25
N GLN A 28 3.56 -6.08 14.46
CA GLN A 28 2.82 -5.26 15.43
C GLN A 28 2.61 -3.82 14.95
N ARG A 29 3.54 -3.27 14.17
CA ARG A 29 3.44 -1.90 13.64
C ARG A 29 2.60 -1.80 12.38
N ARG A 30 2.17 -2.93 11.80
CA ARG A 30 1.31 -2.94 10.62
C ARG A 30 -0.16 -3.06 11.03
N PRO A 31 -0.96 -2.00 10.86
CA PRO A 31 -2.41 -2.13 10.95
C PRO A 31 -2.92 -3.06 9.84
N THR A 32 -4.16 -3.51 9.94
CA THR A 32 -4.82 -4.19 8.84
C THR A 32 -4.96 -3.23 7.67
N LEU A 33 -4.35 -3.57 6.53
CA LEU A 33 -4.36 -2.77 5.32
C LEU A 33 -5.18 -3.51 4.26
N PRO A 34 -6.49 -3.23 4.15
CA PRO A 34 -7.31 -3.83 3.10
C PRO A 34 -6.83 -3.34 1.73
N VAL A 35 -6.78 -4.24 0.76
CA VAL A 35 -6.52 -3.91 -0.64
C VAL A 35 -7.86 -3.78 -1.35
N GLY A 36 -8.04 -2.72 -2.12
CA GLY A 36 -9.26 -2.46 -2.86
C GLY A 36 -9.07 -1.34 -3.89
N PRO A 37 -10.17 -0.92 -4.56
CA PRO A 37 -10.14 0.19 -5.50
C PRO A 37 -9.59 1.47 -4.85
N ILE A 38 -8.87 2.27 -5.62
CA ILE A 38 -8.28 3.51 -5.12
C ILE A 38 -9.40 4.51 -4.86
N SER A 39 -9.55 4.94 -3.60
CA SER A 39 -10.53 5.95 -3.23
C SER A 39 -10.16 7.33 -3.76
N SER A 40 -11.16 8.19 -3.91
CA SER A 40 -10.95 9.60 -4.27
C SER A 40 -10.05 10.34 -3.26
N SER A 41 -10.16 10.02 -1.98
CA SER A 41 -9.30 10.60 -0.92
C SER A 41 -7.85 10.14 -1.03
N ALA A 42 -7.60 8.89 -1.42
CA ALA A 42 -6.26 8.38 -1.68
C ALA A 42 -5.65 9.04 -2.92
N LEU A 43 -6.43 9.22 -4.01
CA LEU A 43 -5.99 9.94 -5.20
C LEU A 43 -5.58 11.38 -4.89
N GLN A 44 -6.42 12.12 -4.16
CA GLN A 44 -6.11 13.49 -3.75
C GLN A 44 -4.85 13.56 -2.87
N SER A 45 -4.70 12.61 -1.94
CA SER A 45 -3.52 12.55 -1.09
C SER A 45 -2.26 12.27 -1.90
N GLN A 46 -2.33 11.37 -2.88
CA GLN A 46 -1.22 11.06 -3.77
C GLN A 46 -0.88 12.23 -4.70
N GLN A 47 -1.88 12.97 -5.19
CA GLN A 47 -1.66 14.19 -5.98
C GLN A 47 -0.88 15.24 -5.16
N ARG A 48 -1.25 15.46 -3.89
CA ARG A 48 -0.53 16.38 -3.00
C ARG A 48 0.94 15.99 -2.81
N VAL A 49 1.24 14.69 -2.72
CA VAL A 49 2.62 14.20 -2.65
C VAL A 49 3.35 14.50 -3.96
N ALA A 50 2.75 14.20 -5.11
CA ALA A 50 3.35 14.48 -6.42
C ALA A 50 3.64 15.98 -6.62
N ASP A 51 2.71 16.84 -6.24
CA ASP A 51 2.87 18.30 -6.32
C ASP A 51 4.00 18.78 -5.39
N ALA A 52 4.09 18.24 -4.16
CA ALA A 52 5.17 18.59 -3.23
C ALA A 52 6.55 18.17 -3.77
N PHE A 53 6.65 16.98 -4.37
CA PHE A 53 7.90 16.50 -4.95
C PHE A 53 8.34 17.33 -6.15
N GLN A 54 7.39 17.76 -6.99
CA GLN A 54 7.69 18.65 -8.11
C GLN A 54 8.14 20.04 -7.63
N LYS A 55 7.45 20.60 -6.63
CA LYS A 55 7.82 21.89 -6.02
C LYS A 55 9.22 21.87 -5.40
N LEU A 56 9.62 20.75 -4.81
CA LEU A 56 10.95 20.54 -4.23
C LEU A 56 12.01 20.16 -5.28
N GLY A 57 11.63 19.98 -6.55
CA GLY A 57 12.56 19.55 -7.60
C GLY A 57 13.02 18.10 -7.49
N LEU A 58 12.34 17.27 -6.68
CA LEU A 58 12.65 15.84 -6.52
C LEU A 58 12.18 15.01 -7.72
N ILE A 59 11.24 15.53 -8.51
CA ILE A 59 10.83 14.96 -9.78
C ILE A 59 10.84 16.04 -10.88
N PRO A 60 11.25 15.69 -12.10
CA PRO A 60 11.45 16.68 -13.16
C PRO A 60 10.17 17.13 -13.86
N LYS A 61 9.06 16.39 -13.71
CA LYS A 61 7.79 16.65 -14.40
C LYS A 61 6.62 16.59 -13.43
N ARG A 62 5.62 17.44 -13.66
CA ARG A 62 4.34 17.35 -12.97
C ARG A 62 3.63 16.06 -13.37
N ILE A 63 3.03 15.39 -12.38
CA ILE A 63 2.26 14.17 -12.56
C ILE A 63 0.80 14.49 -12.27
N ASP A 64 -0.11 14.11 -13.18
CA ASP A 64 -1.54 14.06 -12.90
C ASP A 64 -1.92 12.62 -12.51
N VAL A 65 -2.12 12.41 -11.22
CA VAL A 65 -2.38 11.07 -10.65
C VAL A 65 -3.73 10.53 -11.12
N THR A 66 -4.69 11.39 -11.42
CA THR A 66 -6.05 10.96 -11.84
C THR A 66 -6.06 10.32 -13.22
N GLN A 67 -5.15 10.74 -14.10
CA GLN A 67 -5.02 10.21 -15.46
C GLN A 67 -4.31 8.85 -15.50
N ILE A 68 -3.59 8.49 -14.44
CA ILE A 68 -2.73 7.30 -14.39
C ILE A 68 -3.38 6.20 -13.55
N ALA A 69 -4.18 6.58 -12.55
CA ALA A 69 -4.83 5.63 -11.66
C ALA A 69 -5.84 4.76 -12.42
N TRP A 70 -5.56 3.46 -12.48
CA TRP A 70 -6.49 2.49 -13.02
C TRP A 70 -7.73 2.38 -12.13
N GLN A 71 -8.91 2.39 -12.77
CA GLN A 71 -10.20 2.17 -12.12
C GLN A 71 -10.78 0.83 -12.59
N PRO A 72 -11.24 -0.03 -11.67
CA PRO A 72 -11.91 -1.25 -12.06
C PRO A 72 -13.20 -0.91 -12.82
N ASN A 73 -13.46 -1.65 -13.90
CA ASN A 73 -14.74 -1.58 -14.58
C ASN A 73 -15.87 -2.03 -13.63
N ALA A 74 -17.06 -1.41 -13.78
CA ALA A 74 -18.22 -1.71 -12.95
C ALA A 74 -18.58 -3.21 -12.91
N SER A 75 -18.31 -3.93 -14.00
CA SER A 75 -18.52 -5.38 -14.12
C SER A 75 -17.58 -6.24 -13.27
N VAL A 76 -16.40 -5.75 -12.89
CA VAL A 76 -15.48 -6.44 -11.95
C VAL A 76 -15.87 -6.18 -10.50
N LEU A 77 -16.36 -4.98 -10.19
CA LEU A 77 -16.86 -4.63 -8.86
C LEU A 77 -18.10 -5.46 -8.47
N ALA A 78 -18.98 -5.75 -9.42
CA ALA A 78 -20.19 -6.55 -9.19
C ALA A 78 -19.92 -8.04 -8.91
N LYS A 79 -18.74 -8.57 -9.29
CA LYS A 79 -18.35 -9.98 -9.07
C LYS A 79 -17.63 -10.23 -7.74
N THR A 80 -17.33 -9.17 -6.99
CA THR A 80 -16.55 -9.24 -5.74
C THR A 80 -17.41 -9.03 -4.49
N LYS A 81 -18.73 -9.16 -4.63
CA LYS A 81 -19.71 -9.05 -3.53
C LYS A 81 -20.45 -10.37 -3.36
#